data_AF-A0A840PNV6-F1
#
_entry.id   AF-A0A840PNV6-F1
#
_cell.length_a   1.000
_cell.length_b   1.000
_cell.length_c   1.000
_cell.angle_alpha   90.00
_cell.angle_beta   90.00
_cell.angle_gamma   90.00
#
_symmetry.space_group_name_H-M   'P 1'
#
loop_
_entity.id
_entity.type
_entity.pdbx_description
1 polymer ?
#
loop_
_entity_poly.entity_id
_entity_poly.type
_entity_poly.pdbx_seq_one_letter_code
_entity_poly.pdbx_strand_id
1 'polypeptide(L)'
;MAEISDEAIRAYWKEHREQLRQCETQRSTLSNLLIVITAALSALIVQQRFSLYVLPLCVFISMTGLYGAVAVSKYYERASYHLSQARALTKDLAERGVLGTDERLVKARADHYRAFPRMHRIRLHRLWVVLHFAIGLYGLSLLLICAVMA
;
A
#
# COMPACT_ATOMS: atom_id res chain seq x y z
N MET A 1 -32.37 22.49 1.99
CA MET A 1 -31.46 21.32 1.96
C MET A 1 -32.03 20.30 2.94
N ALA A 2 -32.28 19.06 2.50
CA ALA A 2 -32.73 18.02 3.42
C ALA A 2 -31.67 17.84 4.52
N GLU A 3 -32.07 17.91 5.78
CA GLU A 3 -31.18 17.70 6.91
C GLU A 3 -30.70 16.25 6.87
N ILE A 4 -29.41 16.03 6.64
CA ILE A 4 -28.83 14.68 6.61
C ILE A 4 -28.88 14.16 8.06
N SER A 5 -29.56 13.04 8.26
CA SER A 5 -29.68 12.40 9.57
C SER A 5 -28.32 11.91 10.07
N ASP A 6 -28.12 11.92 11.39
CA ASP A 6 -26.87 11.45 12.00
C ASP A 6 -26.59 9.97 11.65
N GLU A 7 -27.65 9.18 11.45
CA GLU A 7 -27.54 7.79 11.00
C GLU A 7 -26.96 7.68 9.58
N ALA A 8 -27.38 8.55 8.66
CA ALA A 8 -26.81 8.60 7.33
C ALA A 8 -25.33 9.02 7.35
N ILE A 9 -24.96 9.97 8.22
CA ILE A 9 -23.56 10.39 8.40
C ILE A 9 -22.72 9.23 8.96
N ARG A 10 -23.22 8.52 9.97
CA ARG A 10 -22.55 7.34 10.54
C ARG A 10 -22.37 6.22 9.52
N ALA A 11 -23.40 5.92 8.73
CA ALA A 11 -23.33 4.92 7.67
C ALA A 11 -22.30 5.29 6.61
N TYR A 12 -22.29 6.56 6.17
CA TYR A 12 -21.33 7.04 5.18
C TYR A 12 -19.89 7.07 5.72
N TRP A 13 -19.71 7.44 6.99
CA TRP A 13 -18.42 7.35 7.67
C TRP A 13 -17.90 5.91 7.71
N LYS A 14 -18.76 4.96 8.07
CA LYS A 14 -18.40 3.53 8.13
C LYS A 14 -17.97 3.01 6.77
N GLU A 15 -18.68 3.37 5.71
CA GLU A 15 -18.33 3.00 4.33
C GLU A 15 -16.92 3.47 3.97
N HIS A 16 -16.56 4.73 4.26
CA HIS A 16 -15.21 5.22 4.01
C HIS A 16 -14.13 4.52 4.82
N ARG A 17 -14.42 4.13 6.07
CA ARG A 17 -13.49 3.34 6.89
C ARG A 17 -13.28 1.94 6.31
N GLU A 18 -14.32 1.35 5.75
CA GLU A 18 -14.27 0.04 5.12
C GLU A 18 -13.50 0.09 3.78
N GLN A 19 -13.78 1.08 2.92
CA GLN A 19 -13.03 1.28 1.67
C GLN A 19 -11.54 1.55 1.91
N LEU A 20 -11.20 2.31 2.97
CA LEU A 20 -9.82 2.48 3.42
C LEU A 20 -9.16 1.14 3.75
N ARG A 21 -9.83 0.28 4.54
CA ARG A 21 -9.34 -1.04 4.93
C ARG A 21 -9.19 -1.97 3.71
N GLN A 22 -10.13 -1.89 2.77
CA GLN A 22 -10.09 -2.64 1.52
C GLN A 22 -8.88 -2.24 0.66
N CYS A 23 -8.59 -0.95 0.52
CA CYS A 23 -7.41 -0.48 -0.21
C CYS A 23 -6.11 -1.05 0.41
N GLU A 24 -6.00 -1.05 1.73
CA GLU A 24 -4.84 -1.63 2.43
C GLU A 24 -4.74 -3.15 2.25
N THR A 25 -5.88 -3.85 2.26
CA THR A 25 -5.96 -5.29 2.01
C THR A 25 -5.51 -5.62 0.58
N GLN A 26 -6.05 -4.92 -0.41
CA GLN A 26 -5.69 -5.09 -1.83
C GLN A 26 -4.20 -4.82 -2.07
N ARG A 27 -3.63 -3.81 -1.41
CA ARG A 27 -2.20 -3.49 -1.46
C ARG A 27 -1.33 -4.63 -0.93
N SER A 28 -1.73 -5.25 0.19
CA SER A 28 -1.04 -6.42 0.75
C SER A 28 -1.17 -7.64 -0.17
N THR A 29 -2.40 -7.94 -0.63
CA THR A 29 -2.67 -9.08 -1.51
C THR A 29 -1.89 -9.00 -2.82
N LEU A 30 -1.92 -7.84 -3.49
CA LEU A 30 -1.15 -7.62 -4.71
C LEU A 30 0.35 -7.83 -4.48
N SER A 31 0.89 -7.24 -3.42
CA SER A 31 2.32 -7.36 -3.12
C SER A 31 2.73 -8.82 -2.85
N ASN A 32 1.92 -9.56 -2.11
CA ASN A 32 2.16 -10.98 -1.85
C ASN A 32 2.16 -11.80 -3.14
N LEU A 33 1.18 -11.57 -4.02
CA LEU A 33 1.12 -12.24 -5.33
C LEU A 33 2.36 -11.95 -6.17
N LEU A 34 2.79 -10.69 -6.24
CA LEU A 34 3.98 -10.31 -7.02
C LEU A 34 5.27 -10.91 -6.45
N ILE A 35 5.41 -11.01 -5.12
CA ILE A 35 6.55 -11.70 -4.48
C ILE A 35 6.57 -13.18 -4.85
N VAL A 36 5.42 -13.87 -4.74
CA VAL A 36 5.31 -15.31 -5.07
C VAL A 36 5.62 -15.56 -6.55
N ILE A 37 5.07 -14.76 -7.46
CA ILE A 37 5.35 -14.85 -8.90
C ILE A 37 6.85 -14.62 -9.16
N THR A 38 7.44 -13.58 -8.56
CA THR A 38 8.87 -13.28 -8.71
C THR A 38 9.74 -14.45 -8.24
N ALA A 39 9.43 -15.05 -7.10
CA ALA A 39 10.15 -16.21 -6.58
C ALA A 39 10.03 -17.43 -7.50
N ALA A 40 8.83 -17.74 -7.98
CA ALA A 40 8.59 -18.87 -8.88
C ALA A 40 9.33 -18.71 -10.22
N LEU A 41 9.26 -17.51 -10.83
CA LEU A 41 9.97 -17.23 -12.08
C LEU A 41 11.49 -17.24 -11.89
N SER A 42 11.97 -16.79 -10.73
CA SER A 42 13.40 -16.87 -10.39
C SER A 42 13.91 -18.31 -10.36
N ALA A 43 13.14 -19.21 -9.74
CA ALA A 43 13.49 -20.64 -9.72
C ALA A 43 13.56 -21.22 -11.15
N LEU A 44 12.61 -20.86 -12.02
CA LEU A 44 12.62 -21.29 -13.41
C LEU A 44 13.83 -20.74 -14.18
N ILE A 45 14.18 -19.47 -14.00
CA ILE A 45 15.37 -18.83 -14.61
C ILE A 45 16.64 -19.59 -14.22
N VAL A 46 16.79 -19.92 -12.92
CA VAL A 46 17.94 -20.68 -12.42
C VAL A 46 17.97 -22.10 -13.00
N GLN A 47 16.83 -22.78 -13.11
CA GLN A 47 16.75 -24.12 -13.72
C GLN A 47 17.16 -24.12 -15.19
N GLN A 48 16.84 -23.05 -15.93
CA GLN A 48 17.25 -22.85 -17.32
C GLN A 48 18.68 -22.31 -17.47
N ARG A 49 19.46 -22.33 -16.37
CA ARG A 49 20.88 -21.91 -16.32
C ARG A 49 21.13 -20.54 -16.93
N PHE A 50 20.21 -19.59 -16.71
CA PHE A 50 20.32 -18.22 -17.22
C PHE A 50 20.46 -18.13 -18.75
N SER A 51 19.88 -19.06 -19.51
CA SER A 51 19.91 -19.03 -20.98
C SER A 51 19.17 -17.82 -21.57
N LEU A 52 19.49 -17.44 -22.82
CA LEU A 52 18.81 -16.34 -23.51
C LEU A 52 17.29 -16.52 -23.65
N TYR A 53 16.79 -17.76 -23.61
CA TYR A 53 15.36 -18.04 -23.72
C TYR A 53 14.55 -17.53 -22.52
N VAL A 54 15.18 -17.24 -21.38
CA VAL A 54 14.50 -16.72 -20.18
C VAL A 54 14.55 -15.19 -20.04
N LEU A 55 15.13 -14.48 -21.01
CA LEU A 55 15.10 -13.00 -21.05
C LEU A 55 13.67 -12.43 -20.93
N PRO A 56 12.63 -12.99 -21.61
CA PRO A 56 11.27 -12.49 -21.44
C PRO A 56 10.76 -12.57 -19.99
N LEU A 57 11.17 -13.60 -19.24
CA LEU A 57 10.80 -13.74 -17.82
C LEU A 57 11.47 -12.66 -16.95
N CYS A 58 12.73 -12.33 -17.23
CA CYS A 58 13.45 -11.26 -16.53
C CYS A 58 12.81 -9.89 -16.79
N VAL A 59 12.43 -9.61 -18.04
CA VAL A 59 11.68 -8.41 -18.42
C VAL A 59 10.34 -8.36 -17.71
N PHE A 60 9.61 -9.48 -17.66
CA PHE A 60 8.33 -9.57 -16.97
C PHE A 60 8.46 -9.28 -15.46
N ILE A 61 9.45 -9.85 -14.76
CA ILE A 61 9.73 -9.53 -13.34
C ILE A 61 10.02 -8.03 -13.19
N SER A 62 10.83 -7.46 -14.07
CA SER A 62 11.17 -6.02 -14.03
C SER A 62 9.93 -5.14 -14.16
N MET A 63 9.08 -5.45 -15.14
CA MET A 63 7.84 -4.72 -15.40
C MET A 63 6.83 -4.87 -14.28
N THR A 64 6.68 -6.07 -13.71
CA THR A 64 5.76 -6.32 -12.59
C THR A 64 6.21 -5.61 -11.31
N GLY A 65 7.52 -5.48 -11.06
CA GLY A 65 8.05 -4.62 -10.01
C GLY A 65 7.67 -3.14 -10.20
N LEU A 66 7.86 -2.59 -11.40
CA LEU A 66 7.44 -1.21 -11.71
C LEU A 66 5.92 -1.02 -11.57
N TYR A 67 5.13 -1.95 -12.11
CA TYR A 67 3.68 -1.95 -11.95
C TYR A 67 3.27 -1.99 -10.48
N GLY A 68 3.89 -2.87 -9.69
CA GLY A 68 3.66 -2.98 -8.26
C GLY A 68 3.90 -1.65 -7.53
N ALA A 69 4.99 -0.94 -7.86
CA ALA A 69 5.30 0.37 -7.27
C ALA A 69 4.22 1.42 -7.56
N VAL A 70 3.71 1.46 -8.80
CA VAL A 70 2.61 2.35 -9.20
C VAL A 70 1.31 1.94 -8.50
N ALA A 71 0.97 0.65 -8.51
CA ALA A 71 -0.27 0.13 -7.94
C ALA A 71 -0.35 0.36 -6.43
N VAL A 72 0.71 0.07 -5.66
CA VAL A 72 0.71 0.33 -4.20
C VAL A 72 0.65 1.83 -3.89
N SER A 73 1.22 2.68 -4.74
CA SER A 73 1.09 4.13 -4.64
C SER A 73 -0.34 4.58 -4.89
N LYS A 74 -1.01 3.98 -5.89
CA LYS A 74 -2.40 4.26 -6.20
C LYS A 74 -3.35 3.82 -5.08
N TYR A 75 -3.14 2.65 -4.50
CA TYR A 75 -3.90 2.21 -3.33
C TYR A 75 -3.69 3.12 -2.12
N TYR A 76 -2.46 3.61 -1.90
CA TYR A 76 -2.20 4.59 -0.85
C TYR A 76 -2.91 5.93 -1.09
N GLU A 77 -2.95 6.41 -2.34
CA GLU A 77 -3.70 7.62 -2.70
C GLU A 77 -5.20 7.45 -2.39
N ARG A 78 -5.81 6.34 -2.85
CA ARG A 78 -7.23 6.04 -2.58
C ARG A 78 -7.53 5.84 -1.09
N ALA A 79 -6.67 5.14 -0.36
CA ALA A 79 -6.75 5.01 1.09
C ALA A 79 -6.73 6.39 1.77
N SER A 80 -5.81 7.27 1.36
CA SER A 80 -5.70 8.63 1.89
C SER A 80 -6.95 9.47 1.60
N TYR A 81 -7.53 9.32 0.40
CA TYR A 81 -8.81 9.93 0.04
C TYR A 81 -9.93 9.50 1.00
N HIS A 82 -10.16 8.20 1.18
CA HIS A 82 -11.20 7.71 2.08
C HIS A 82 -10.96 8.10 3.54
N LEU A 83 -9.70 8.14 3.98
CA LEU A 83 -9.35 8.63 5.32
C LEU A 83 -9.66 10.11 5.50
N SER A 84 -9.41 10.96 4.49
CA SER A 84 -9.77 12.38 4.55
C SER A 84 -11.29 12.59 4.65
N GLN A 85 -12.08 11.85 3.86
CA GLN A 85 -13.54 11.92 3.92
C GLN A 85 -14.07 11.44 5.28
N ALA A 86 -13.57 10.30 5.78
CA ALA A 86 -13.95 9.82 7.11
C ALA A 86 -13.60 10.82 8.22
N ARG A 87 -12.47 11.54 8.11
CA ARG A 87 -12.09 12.59 9.07
C ARG A 87 -13.02 13.80 9.01
N ALA A 88 -13.45 14.22 7.82
CA ALA A 88 -14.43 15.29 7.66
C ALA A 88 -15.75 14.91 8.35
N LEU A 89 -16.28 13.72 8.07
CA LEU A 89 -17.50 13.22 8.70
C LEU A 89 -17.36 13.04 10.23
N THR A 90 -16.17 12.67 10.70
CA THR A 90 -15.88 12.61 12.15
C THR A 90 -16.02 13.99 12.79
N LYS A 91 -15.55 15.04 12.11
CA LYS A 91 -15.68 16.42 12.57
C LYS A 91 -17.15 16.85 12.61
N ASP A 92 -17.91 16.55 11.58
CA ASP A 92 -19.36 16.87 11.53
C ASP A 92 -20.12 16.20 12.68
N LEU A 93 -19.84 14.92 12.96
CA LEU A 93 -20.43 14.19 14.09
C LEU A 93 -20.01 14.77 15.44
N ALA A 94 -18.78 15.26 15.56
CA ALA A 94 -18.32 15.91 16.80
C ALA A 94 -19.00 17.27 17.02
N GLU A 95 -19.14 18.09 15.97
CA GLU A 95 -19.82 19.39 16.03
C GLU A 95 -21.30 19.26 16.38
N ARG A 96 -21.94 18.16 15.97
CA ARG A 96 -23.32 17.80 16.34
C ARG A 96 -23.45 17.21 17.74
N GLY A 97 -22.35 17.04 18.48
CA GLY A 97 -22.35 16.46 19.82
C GLY A 97 -22.55 14.93 19.84
N VAL A 98 -22.55 14.26 18.68
CA VAL A 98 -22.67 12.81 18.57
C VAL A 98 -21.39 12.11 19.00
N LEU A 99 -20.23 12.73 18.73
CA LEU A 99 -18.92 12.29 19.20
C LEU A 99 -18.38 13.28 20.23
N GLY A 100 -17.99 12.79 21.40
CA GLY A 100 -17.29 13.60 22.39
C GLY A 100 -15.89 13.98 21.90
N THR A 101 -15.45 15.21 22.19
CA THR A 101 -14.04 15.59 22.14
C THR A 101 -13.29 14.86 23.24
N ASP A 102 -12.65 13.74 22.89
CA ASP A 102 -11.96 12.91 23.87
C ASP A 102 -10.48 13.31 23.99
N GLU A 103 -10.14 14.04 25.05
CA GLU A 103 -8.76 14.36 25.44
C GLU A 103 -7.87 13.12 25.52
N ARG A 104 -8.45 11.93 25.80
CA ARG A 104 -7.73 10.66 25.82
C ARG A 104 -7.18 10.30 24.44
N LEU A 105 -7.89 10.63 23.36
CA LEU A 105 -7.40 10.37 21.99
C LEU A 105 -6.22 11.28 21.65
N VAL A 106 -6.25 12.54 22.10
CA VAL A 106 -5.12 13.47 21.93
C VAL A 106 -3.91 12.98 22.71
N LYS A 107 -4.10 12.59 23.97
CA LYS A 107 -3.05 12.02 24.81
C LYS A 107 -2.47 10.73 24.21
N ALA A 108 -3.31 9.80 23.78
CA ALA A 108 -2.89 8.55 23.15
C ALA A 108 -2.05 8.80 21.89
N ARG A 109 -2.39 9.82 21.08
CA ARG A 109 -1.58 10.21 19.92
C ARG A 109 -0.22 10.77 20.33
N ALA A 110 -0.17 11.63 21.35
CA ALA A 110 1.09 12.17 21.85
C ALA A 110 1.99 11.07 22.43
N ASP A 111 1.43 10.17 23.22
CA ASP A 111 2.13 9.03 23.81
C ASP A 111 2.68 8.10 22.71
N HIS A 112 1.92 7.87 21.64
CA HIS A 112 2.39 7.12 20.47
C HIS A 112 3.63 7.76 19.82
N TYR A 113 3.61 9.09 19.57
CA TYR A 113 4.76 9.76 18.97
C TYR A 113 6.00 9.79 19.87
N ARG A 114 5.80 9.84 21.20
CA ARG A 114 6.88 9.70 22.18
C ARG A 114 7.48 8.30 22.18
N ALA A 115 6.66 7.26 22.06
CA ALA A 115 7.11 5.88 21.98
C ALA A 115 7.88 5.57 20.68
N PHE A 116 7.50 6.21 19.56
CA PHE A 116 8.07 5.91 18.23
C PHE A 116 8.69 7.15 17.54
N PRO A 117 9.71 7.80 18.13
CA PRO A 117 10.20 9.13 17.69
C PRO A 117 10.86 9.13 16.30
N ARG A 118 11.36 7.98 15.84
CA ARG A 118 11.96 7.81 14.50
C ARG A 118 11.00 7.14 13.53
N MET A 119 10.33 6.06 13.96
CA MET A 119 9.50 5.23 13.10
C MET A 119 8.27 5.98 12.55
N HIS A 120 7.67 6.89 13.34
CA HIS A 120 6.51 7.67 12.87
C HIS A 120 6.83 8.58 11.67
N ARG A 121 8.11 8.89 11.43
CA ARG A 121 8.55 9.72 10.30
C ARG A 121 8.61 8.92 8.99
N ILE A 122 8.80 7.60 9.08
CA ILE A 122 8.84 6.72 7.91
C ILE A 122 7.41 6.47 7.46
N ARG A 123 7.05 7.03 6.31
CA ARG A 123 5.72 6.79 5.75
C ARG A 123 5.64 5.37 5.22
N LEU A 124 4.69 4.59 5.75
CA LEU A 124 4.52 3.18 5.39
C LEU A 124 4.48 2.97 3.87
N HIS A 125 3.76 3.78 3.10
CA HIS A 125 3.69 3.63 1.63
C HIS A 125 5.05 3.65 0.94
N ARG A 126 6.05 4.39 1.46
CA ARG A 126 7.39 4.43 0.87
C ARG A 126 8.07 3.07 0.96
N LEU A 127 7.86 2.34 2.06
CA LEU A 127 8.42 0.99 2.23
C LEU A 127 7.88 0.04 1.16
N TRP A 128 6.58 0.11 0.86
CA TRP A 128 5.97 -0.70 -0.19
C TRP A 128 6.47 -0.33 -1.59
N VAL A 129 6.62 0.96 -1.86
CA VAL A 129 7.17 1.43 -3.15
C VAL A 129 8.62 0.96 -3.32
N VAL A 130 9.45 1.09 -2.29
CA VAL A 130 10.85 0.61 -2.29
C VAL A 130 10.93 -0.90 -2.50
N LEU A 131 10.07 -1.68 -1.86
CA LEU A 131 9.98 -3.13 -2.07
C LEU A 131 9.75 -3.48 -3.55
N HIS A 132 8.81 -2.81 -4.20
CA HIS A 132 8.49 -3.06 -5.61
C HIS A 132 9.57 -2.55 -6.57
N PHE A 133 10.23 -1.44 -6.24
CA PHE A 133 11.45 -1.02 -6.96
C PHE A 133 12.57 -2.05 -6.82
N ALA A 134 12.74 -2.67 -5.65
CA ALA A 134 13.73 -3.72 -5.45
C ALA A 134 13.41 -4.96 -6.31
N ILE A 135 12.14 -5.35 -6.43
CA ILE A 135 11.71 -6.42 -7.36
C ILE A 135 12.04 -6.04 -8.81
N GLY A 136 11.76 -4.80 -9.21
CA GLY A 136 12.07 -4.30 -10.55
C GLY A 136 13.57 -4.37 -10.86
N LEU A 137 14.40 -3.86 -9.95
CA LEU A 137 15.85 -3.88 -10.06
C LEU A 137 16.41 -5.31 -10.05
N TYR A 138 15.81 -6.20 -9.27
CA TYR A 138 16.15 -7.61 -9.26
C TYR A 138 15.91 -8.26 -10.63
N GLY A 139 14.76 -8.02 -11.26
CA GLY A 139 14.50 -8.48 -12.63
C GLY A 139 15.53 -7.96 -13.64
N LEU A 140 15.93 -6.69 -13.54
CA LEU A 140 16.98 -6.10 -14.38
C LEU A 140 18.34 -6.75 -14.14
N SER A 141 18.67 -7.07 -12.89
CA SER A 141 19.92 -7.76 -12.57
C SER A 141 19.97 -9.17 -13.18
N LEU A 142 18.87 -9.91 -13.15
CA LEU A 142 18.75 -11.22 -13.81
C LEU A 142 18.91 -11.10 -15.32
N LEU A 143 18.31 -10.06 -15.92
CA LEU A 143 18.43 -9.79 -17.36
C LEU A 143 19.89 -9.56 -17.76
N LEU A 144 20.63 -8.74 -16.99
CA LEU A 144 22.04 -8.47 -17.21
C LEU A 144 22.89 -9.75 -17.08
N ILE A 145 22.62 -10.59 -16.07
CA ILE A 145 23.32 -11.86 -15.89
C ILE A 145 23.09 -12.78 -17.10
N CYS A 146 21.84 -12.93 -17.56
CA CYS A 146 21.54 -13.75 -18.73
C CYS A 146 22.22 -13.24 -20.00
N ALA A 147 22.35 -11.92 -20.17
CA ALA A 147 23.02 -11.33 -21.32
C ALA A 147 24.56 -11.49 -21.30
N VAL A 148 25.17 -11.55 -20.12
CA VAL A 148 26.64 -11.73 -19.96
C VAL A 148 27.05 -13.20 -20.05
N MET A 149 26.19 -14.11 -19.60
CA MET A 149 26.46 -15.55 -19.57
C MET A 149 26.17 -16.28 -20.89
N ALA A 150 25.53 -15.59 -21.84
CA ALA A 150 25.16 -16.10 -23.14
C ALA A 150 26.27 -15.90 -24.19
#